data_AF-A0A7W3SZT1-F1
#
_entry.id   AF-A0A7W3SZT1-F1
#
_cell.length_a   1.000
_cell.length_b   1.000
_cell.length_c   1.000
_cell.angle_alpha   90.00
_cell.angle_beta   90.00
_cell.angle_gamma   90.00
#
_symmetry.space_group_name_H-M   'P 1'
#
loop_
_entity.id
_entity.type
_entity.pdbx_description
1 polymer ?
#
loop_
_entity_poly.entity_id
_entity_poly.type
_entity_poly.pdbx_seq_one_letter_code
_entity_poly.pdbx_strand_id
1 'polypeptide(L)'
;MTARLSLYQKAENELYKMDSSVKTKFYDFCHQFRLNPDHPSLDLKPLKGDGRIHRAKIDRSYRALLARAGSGADGVQQWLIVAVRHRKDVYEELSVAINRITGEIEFVDLGVVGQSVLQRAGLQLTPSPDEQDAPVAPT
;
A
#
# COMPACT_ATOMS: atom_id res chain seq x y z
N MET A 1 -22.53 -0.62 2.88
CA MET A 1 -21.10 -0.35 2.57
C MET A 1 -20.64 -1.41 1.59
N THR A 2 -19.86 -1.03 0.58
CA THR A 2 -19.40 -1.92 -0.51
C THR A 2 -17.96 -2.38 -0.31
N ALA A 3 -17.22 -1.74 0.60
CA ALA A 3 -15.88 -2.13 1.02
C ALA A 3 -15.66 -1.88 2.51
N ARG A 4 -14.72 -2.62 3.10
CA ARG A 4 -14.14 -2.37 4.42
C ARG A 4 -12.74 -1.82 4.27
N LEU A 5 -12.41 -0.85 5.12
CA LEU A 5 -11.08 -0.24 5.19
C LEU A 5 -10.49 -0.44 6.59
N SER A 6 -9.28 -0.94 6.65
CA SER A 6 -8.39 -0.91 7.82
C SER A 6 -7.16 -0.05 7.52
N LEU A 7 -6.49 0.42 8.57
CA LEU A 7 -5.29 1.25 8.46
C LEU A 7 -4.11 0.51 9.09
N TYR A 8 -2.99 0.41 8.36
CA TYR A 8 -1.77 -0.15 8.89
C TYR A 8 -1.19 0.77 9.97
N GLN A 9 -0.66 0.21 11.06
CA GLN A 9 -0.24 0.99 12.22
C GLN A 9 0.82 2.05 11.89
N LYS A 10 1.77 1.76 10.99
CA LYS A 10 2.75 2.78 10.55
C LYS A 10 2.07 3.92 9.79
N ALA A 11 1.10 3.61 8.93
CA ALA A 11 0.33 4.62 8.18
C ALA A 11 -0.49 5.51 9.12
N GLU A 12 -1.08 4.92 10.17
CA GLU A 12 -1.77 5.66 11.22
C GLU A 12 -0.83 6.63 11.95
N ASN A 13 0.35 6.16 12.36
CA ASN A 13 1.36 6.98 13.03
C ASN A 13 1.87 8.13 12.15
N GLU A 14 2.04 7.90 10.85
CA GLU A 14 2.44 8.94 9.90
C GLU A 14 1.30 9.94 9.65
N LEU A 15 0.07 9.45 9.45
CA LEU A 15 -1.12 10.30 9.31
C LEU A 15 -1.32 11.19 10.54
N TYR A 16 -1.04 10.66 11.74
CA TYR A 16 -1.10 11.43 12.98
C TYR A 16 -0.17 12.65 12.98
N LYS A 17 0.99 12.55 12.33
CA LYS A 17 1.98 13.63 12.21
C LYS A 17 1.64 14.65 11.12
N MET A 18 0.68 14.36 10.24
CA MET A 18 0.28 15.27 9.16
C MET A 18 -0.54 16.47 9.66
N ASP A 19 -0.73 17.46 8.79
CA ASP A 19 -1.62 18.59 9.06
C ASP A 19 -3.06 18.16 9.27
N SER A 20 -3.79 18.89 10.11
CA SER A 20 -5.21 18.65 10.39
C SER A 20 -6.06 18.60 9.12
N SER A 21 -5.78 19.48 8.14
CA SER A 21 -6.50 19.52 6.86
C SER A 21 -6.36 18.22 6.06
N VAL A 22 -5.22 17.53 6.15
CA VAL A 22 -4.99 16.25 5.48
C VAL A 22 -5.77 15.13 6.18
N LYS A 23 -5.78 15.14 7.51
CA LYS A 23 -6.55 14.17 8.32
C LYS A 23 -8.04 14.25 8.01
N THR A 24 -8.62 15.45 7.94
CA THR A 24 -10.04 15.63 7.61
C THR A 24 -10.36 15.01 6.24
N LYS A 25 -9.59 15.38 5.21
CA LYS A 25 -9.77 14.83 3.86
C LYS A 25 -9.57 13.32 3.80
N PHE A 26 -8.66 12.78 4.61
CA PHE A 26 -8.45 11.34 4.71
C PHE A 26 -9.69 10.61 5.27
N TYR A 27 -10.34 11.17 6.30
CA TYR A 27 -11.57 10.58 6.82
C TYR A 27 -12.74 10.68 5.82
N ASP A 28 -12.85 11.80 5.10
CA ASP A 28 -13.81 11.96 4.01
C ASP A 28 -13.59 10.92 2.90
N PHE A 29 -12.33 10.74 2.50
CA PHE A 29 -11.90 9.69 1.58
C PHE A 29 -12.32 8.30 2.08
N CYS A 30 -12.06 7.98 3.35
CA CYS A 30 -12.43 6.67 3.92
C CYS A 30 -13.94 6.43 3.88
N HIS A 31 -14.73 7.46 4.18
CA HIS A 31 -16.19 7.38 4.09
C HIS A 31 -16.63 7.11 2.64
N GLN A 32 -16.14 7.90 1.69
CA GLN A 32 -16.47 7.75 0.28
C GLN A 32 -16.05 6.38 -0.28
N PHE A 33 -14.85 5.92 0.05
CA PHE A 33 -14.32 4.64 -0.41
C PHE A 33 -15.16 3.46 0.10
N ARG A 34 -15.62 3.49 1.35
CA ARG A 34 -16.52 2.44 1.89
C ARG A 34 -17.90 2.42 1.21
N LEU A 35 -18.32 3.52 0.60
CA LEU A 35 -19.57 3.59 -0.16
C LEU A 35 -19.40 3.09 -1.58
N ASN A 36 -18.34 3.52 -2.27
CA ASN A 36 -18.04 3.12 -3.64
C ASN A 36 -16.53 3.29 -3.95
N PRO A 37 -15.72 2.22 -3.88
CA PRO A 37 -14.30 2.25 -4.23
C PRO A 37 -14.03 2.66 -5.68
N ASP A 38 -14.96 2.36 -6.59
CA ASP A 38 -14.84 2.63 -8.02
C ASP A 38 -15.30 4.05 -8.39
N HIS A 39 -15.63 4.87 -7.40
CA HIS A 39 -16.04 6.24 -7.65
C HIS A 39 -14.92 7.03 -8.36
N PRO A 40 -15.19 7.72 -9.48
CA PRO A 40 -14.15 8.30 -10.34
C PRO A 40 -13.30 9.36 -9.65
N SER A 41 -13.82 10.04 -8.63
CA SER A 41 -13.02 11.00 -7.84
C SER A 41 -11.88 10.37 -7.04
N LEU A 42 -12.00 9.08 -6.71
CA LEU A 42 -11.00 8.32 -5.97
C LEU A 42 -9.84 7.87 -6.87
N ASP A 43 -10.00 7.88 -8.20
CA ASP A 43 -8.95 7.51 -9.16
C ASP A 43 -8.19 6.23 -8.76
N LEU A 44 -8.93 5.22 -8.29
CA LEU A 44 -8.38 3.97 -7.78
C LEU A 44 -7.72 3.20 -8.93
N LYS A 45 -6.39 3.06 -8.88
CA LYS A 45 -5.60 2.43 -9.93
C LYS A 45 -4.49 1.57 -9.34
N PRO A 46 -4.10 0.46 -10.00
CA PRO A 46 -2.89 -0.25 -9.61
C PRO A 46 -1.69 0.71 -9.70
N LEU A 47 -0.76 0.58 -8.75
CA LEU A 47 0.51 1.29 -8.82
C LEU A 47 1.36 0.65 -9.93
N LYS A 48 2.12 1.46 -10.68
CA LYS A 48 3.00 0.91 -11.73
C LYS A 48 4.10 0.07 -11.07
N GLY A 49 4.42 -1.09 -11.65
CA GLY A 49 5.45 -2.01 -11.14
C GLY A 49 4.95 -3.04 -10.11
N ASP A 50 3.88 -2.74 -9.37
CA ASP A 50 3.30 -3.66 -8.38
C ASP A 50 1.76 -3.71 -8.50
N GLY A 51 1.25 -4.79 -9.10
CA GLY A 51 -0.19 -5.03 -9.25
C GLY A 51 -0.95 -5.32 -7.95
N ARG A 52 -0.25 -5.47 -6.82
CA ARG A 52 -0.85 -5.76 -5.50
C ARG A 52 -1.20 -4.47 -4.75
N ILE A 53 -0.45 -3.40 -4.99
CA ILE A 53 -0.72 -2.08 -4.41
C ILE A 53 -1.55 -1.24 -5.38
N HIS A 54 -2.55 -0.59 -4.84
CA HIS A 54 -3.38 0.38 -5.53
C HIS A 54 -3.13 1.75 -4.93
N ARG A 55 -3.18 2.78 -5.78
CA ARG A 55 -3.23 4.16 -5.35
C ARG A 55 -4.65 4.67 -5.47
N ALA A 56 -5.07 5.49 -4.51
CA ALA A 56 -6.31 6.25 -4.59
C ALA A 56 -6.07 7.71 -4.21
N LYS A 57 -6.84 8.60 -4.81
CA LYS A 57 -6.84 10.04 -4.61
C LYS A 57 -7.59 10.40 -3.34
N ILE A 58 -6.85 10.99 -2.39
CA ILE A 58 -7.44 11.69 -1.24
C ILE A 58 -7.79 13.11 -1.67
N ASP A 59 -6.83 13.83 -2.25
CA ASP A 59 -7.05 15.18 -2.79
C ASP A 59 -6.11 15.51 -3.97
N ARG A 60 -5.90 16.80 -4.27
CA ARG A 60 -5.00 17.22 -5.36
C ARG A 60 -3.54 16.82 -5.10
N SER A 61 -3.14 16.73 -3.83
CA SER A 61 -1.75 16.61 -3.38
C SER A 61 -1.45 15.27 -2.72
N TYR A 62 -2.41 14.57 -2.13
CA TYR A 62 -2.19 13.34 -1.39
C TYR A 62 -2.84 12.11 -2.04
N ARG A 63 -2.20 10.96 -1.85
CA ARG A 63 -2.66 9.63 -2.26
C ARG A 63 -2.65 8.68 -1.07
N ALA A 64 -3.65 7.83 -1.01
CA ALA A 64 -3.61 6.61 -0.20
C ALA A 64 -3.00 5.50 -1.05
N LEU A 65 -2.12 4.71 -0.44
CA LEU A 65 -1.66 3.43 -0.97
C LEU A 65 -2.43 2.34 -0.24
N LEU A 66 -3.01 1.41 -1.01
CA LEU A 66 -3.90 0.39 -0.51
C LEU A 66 -3.53 -0.98 -1.05
N ALA A 67 -3.69 -2.01 -0.22
CA ALA A 67 -3.66 -3.39 -0.66
C ALA A 67 -5.04 -4.02 -0.52
N ARG A 68 -5.36 -4.95 -1.44
CA ARG A 68 -6.52 -5.81 -1.28
C ARG A 68 -6.20 -6.86 -0.22
N ALA A 69 -7.00 -6.92 0.84
CA ALA A 69 -6.86 -7.86 1.95
C ALA A 69 -7.77 -9.09 1.80
N GLY A 70 -8.48 -9.21 0.67
CA GLY A 70 -9.41 -10.30 0.38
C GLY A 70 -10.87 -9.86 0.49
N SER A 71 -11.74 -10.81 0.80
CA SER A 71 -13.17 -10.60 1.00
C SER A 71 -13.59 -11.16 2.35
N GLY A 72 -14.44 -10.42 3.08
CA GLY A 72 -15.00 -10.89 4.35
C GLY A 72 -15.99 -12.03 4.18
N ALA A 73 -16.45 -12.61 5.30
CA ALA A 73 -17.44 -13.69 5.32
C ALA A 73 -18.79 -13.32 4.69
N ASP A 74 -19.08 -12.02 4.61
CA ASP A 74 -20.25 -11.42 3.97
C ASP A 74 -20.01 -11.01 2.51
N GLY A 75 -18.88 -11.42 1.92
CA GLY A 75 -18.52 -11.13 0.53
C GLY A 75 -18.02 -9.70 0.27
N VAL A 76 -17.96 -8.84 1.30
CA VAL A 76 -17.52 -7.45 1.15
C VAL A 76 -16.01 -7.40 1.01
N GLN A 77 -15.52 -6.67 0.01
CA GLN A 77 -14.09 -6.50 -0.21
C GLN A 77 -13.40 -5.79 0.96
N GLN A 78 -12.26 -6.32 1.37
CA GLN A 78 -11.44 -5.77 2.43
C GLN A 78 -10.20 -5.10 1.83
N TRP A 79 -9.91 -3.91 2.32
CA TRP A 79 -8.81 -3.08 1.88
C TRP A 79 -8.01 -2.61 3.09
N LEU A 80 -6.69 -2.64 2.96
CA LEU A 80 -5.76 -2.12 3.96
C LEU A 80 -5.08 -0.89 3.38
N ILE A 81 -5.17 0.24 4.07
CA ILE A 81 -4.38 1.44 3.76
C ILE A 81 -2.99 1.26 4.37
N VAL A 82 -1.98 1.18 3.51
CA VAL A 82 -0.58 0.91 3.91
C VAL A 82 0.24 2.17 4.08
N ALA A 83 -0.14 3.26 3.42
CA ALA A 83 0.49 4.56 3.57
C ALA A 83 -0.41 5.70 3.06
N VAL A 84 -0.17 6.91 3.58
CA VAL A 84 -0.64 8.16 3.01
C VAL A 84 0.58 8.97 2.59
N ARG A 85 0.63 9.41 1.34
CA ARG A 85 1.80 10.07 0.74
C ARG A 85 1.40 11.26 -0.09
N HIS A 86 2.28 12.26 -0.15
CA HIS A 86 2.15 13.30 -1.14
C HIS A 86 2.39 12.70 -2.54
N ARG A 87 1.68 13.17 -3.55
CA ARG A 87 1.60 12.58 -4.91
C ARG A 87 2.95 12.45 -5.62
N LYS A 88 3.94 13.24 -5.21
CA LYS A 88 5.31 13.21 -5.75
C LYS A 88 6.11 12.04 -5.18
N ASP A 89 5.80 11.64 -3.95
CA ASP A 89 6.59 10.71 -3.14
C ASP A 89 5.92 9.32 -3.09
N VAL A 90 4.84 9.13 -3.85
CA VAL A 90 4.11 7.86 -3.98
C VAL A 90 4.98 6.76 -4.61
N TYR A 91 6.08 7.15 -5.25
CA TYR A 91 6.99 6.26 -5.98
C TYR A 91 8.38 6.13 -5.32
N GLU A 92 8.62 6.81 -4.19
CA GLU A 92 9.87 6.66 -3.45
C GLU A 92 9.71 5.56 -2.38
N GLU A 93 10.62 4.57 -2.39
CA GLU A 93 10.80 3.50 -1.37
C GLU A 93 9.52 2.81 -0.85
N LEU A 94 8.80 2.10 -1.72
CA LEU A 94 7.79 1.13 -1.27
C LEU A 94 8.17 -0.27 -1.76
N SER A 95 8.89 -1.04 -0.96
CA SER A 95 9.14 -2.47 -1.24
C SER A 95 8.20 -3.31 -0.38
N VAL A 96 7.29 -4.06 -1.01
CA VAL A 96 6.32 -4.94 -0.34
C VAL A 96 6.92 -6.33 -0.21
N ALA A 97 7.20 -6.78 1.02
CA ALA A 97 7.54 -8.18 1.30
C ALA A 97 6.27 -9.01 1.51
N ILE A 98 6.30 -10.31 1.19
CA ILE A 98 5.20 -11.27 1.46
C ILE A 98 5.76 -12.46 2.22
N ASN A 99 5.04 -12.92 3.25
CA ASN A 99 5.41 -14.12 3.98
C ASN A 99 5.01 -15.37 3.20
N ARG A 100 5.99 -16.11 2.67
CA ARG A 100 5.78 -17.29 1.81
C ARG A 100 5.25 -18.52 2.55
N ILE A 101 5.30 -18.55 3.89
CA ILE A 101 4.94 -19.74 4.69
C ILE A 101 3.43 -19.78 4.93
N THR A 102 2.81 -18.63 5.19
CA THR A 102 1.38 -18.53 5.48
C THR A 102 0.54 -18.08 4.28
N GLY A 103 1.17 -17.51 3.25
CA GLY A 103 0.46 -16.86 2.14
C GLY A 103 -0.20 -15.53 2.53
N GLU A 104 0.05 -15.05 3.75
CA GLU A 104 -0.42 -13.77 4.25
C GLU A 104 0.49 -12.63 3.76
N ILE A 105 -0.13 -11.51 3.39
CA ILE A 105 0.61 -10.30 3.02
C ILE A 105 1.09 -9.63 4.31
N GLU A 106 2.39 -9.72 4.58
CA GLU A 106 3.04 -9.14 5.75
C GLU A 106 3.90 -7.94 5.31
N PHE A 107 3.40 -6.72 5.55
CA PHE A 107 4.09 -5.50 5.11
C PHE A 107 5.31 -5.22 6.00
N VAL A 108 6.50 -5.28 5.42
CA VAL A 108 7.77 -5.00 6.11
C VAL A 108 8.29 -3.63 5.70
N ASP A 109 8.64 -2.81 6.71
CA ASP A 109 9.33 -1.53 6.54
C ASP A 109 10.84 -1.74 6.41
N LEU A 110 11.36 -1.79 5.18
CA LEU A 110 12.80 -2.02 4.96
C LEU A 110 13.69 -0.83 5.34
N GLY A 111 13.13 0.36 5.61
CA GLY A 111 13.91 1.49 6.12
C GLY A 111 14.49 1.24 7.53
N VAL A 112 13.93 0.28 8.28
CA VAL A 112 14.32 -0.06 9.66
C VAL A 112 14.97 -1.45 9.76
N VAL A 113 14.70 -2.36 8.82
CA VAL A 113 15.16 -3.74 8.88
C VAL A 113 16.20 -4.00 7.78
N GLY A 114 17.47 -3.97 8.17
CA GLY A 114 18.57 -4.34 7.28
C GLY A 114 18.44 -5.77 6.74
N GLN A 115 18.93 -6.01 5.52
CA GLN A 115 18.74 -7.26 4.76
C GLN A 115 19.11 -8.54 5.53
N SER A 116 20.08 -8.46 6.45
CA SER A 116 20.53 -9.59 7.27
C SER A 116 19.51 -10.08 8.32
N VAL A 117 18.50 -9.29 8.67
CA VAL A 117 17.43 -9.70 9.61
C VAL A 117 16.30 -10.39 8.85
N LEU A 118 15.99 -9.92 7.64
CA LEU A 118 14.97 -10.51 6.74
C LEU A 118 15.32 -11.95 6.37
N GLN A 119 16.59 -12.20 6.04
CA GLN A 119 17.07 -13.52 5.66
C GLN A 119 17.05 -14.52 6.82
N ARG A 120 17.22 -14.06 8.07
CA ARG A 120 17.14 -14.90 9.29
C ARG A 120 15.71 -15.23 9.68
N ALA A 121 14.73 -14.38 9.33
CA ALA A 121 13.31 -14.59 9.59
C ALA A 121 12.59 -15.40 8.50
N GLY A 122 13.28 -15.85 7.45
CA GLY A 122 12.70 -16.63 6.36
C GLY A 122 11.81 -15.83 5.39
N LEU A 123 11.86 -14.50 5.45
CA LEU A 123 11.11 -13.61 4.56
C LEU A 123 11.89 -13.43 3.25
N GLN A 124 11.32 -13.85 2.13
CA GLN A 124 11.89 -13.63 0.80
C GLN A 124 11.20 -12.44 0.12
N LEU A 125 11.97 -11.38 -0.14
CA LEU A 125 11.55 -10.31 -1.04
C LEU A 125 11.31 -10.92 -2.42
N THR A 126 10.11 -10.77 -2.97
CA THR A 126 9.95 -10.93 -4.42
C THR A 126 10.62 -9.72 -5.06
N PRO A 127 11.71 -9.88 -5.82
CA PRO A 127 12.30 -8.77 -6.55
C PRO A 127 11.24 -8.18 -7.47
N SER A 128 11.27 -6.86 -7.61
CA SER A 128 10.41 -6.16 -8.57
C SER A 128 10.71 -6.69 -9.97
N PRO A 129 9.72 -6.87 -10.86
CA PRO A 129 9.97 -7.34 -12.23
C PRO A 129 10.97 -6.46 -13.00
N ASP A 130 11.13 -5.20 -12.59
CA ASP A 130 12.09 -4.24 -13.18
C ASP A 130 13.56 -4.53 -12.82
N GLU A 131 13.85 -5.37 -11.82
CA GLU A 131 15.23 -5.80 -11.49
C GLU A 131 15.71 -7.00 -12.31
N GLN A 132 14.82 -7.67 -13.07
CA GLN A 132 15.19 -8.82 -13.89
C GLN A 132 15.67 -8.45 -15.31
N ASP A 133 15.60 -7.18 -15.70
CA ASP A 133 15.99 -6.72 -17.04
C ASP A 133 17.26 -5.86 -17.07
N ALA A 134 18.07 -5.90 -16.00
CA ALA A 134 19.45 -5.40 -16.09
C ALA A 134 20.26 -6.38 -16.97
N PRO A 135 20.80 -5.94 -18.12
CA PRO A 135 21.49 -6.85 -19.02
C PRO A 135 22.76 -7.33 -18.34
N VAL A 136 22.88 -8.66 -18.19
CA VAL A 136 24.15 -9.31 -17.89
C VAL A 136 25.07 -9.02 -19.08
N ALA A 137 26.03 -8.12 -18.89
CA ALA A 137 27.07 -7.86 -19.89
C ALA A 137 27.86 -9.17 -20.11
N PRO A 138 27.98 -9.67 -21.35
CA PRO A 138 28.79 -10.84 -21.63
C PRO A 138 30.26 -10.50 -21.47
N THR A 139 31.01 -11.36 -20.78
CA THR A 139 32.49 -11.37 -20.77
C THR A 139 32.98 -12.29 -21.87
#